data_AF-R7XSR4-F1
#
_entry.id   AF-R7XSR4-F1
#
_cell.length_a   1.000
_cell.length_b   1.000
_cell.length_c   1.000
_cell.angle_alpha   90.00
_cell.angle_beta   90.00
_cell.angle_gamma   90.00
#
_symmetry.space_group_name_H-M   'P 1'
#
loop_
_entity.id
_entity.type
_entity.pdbx_description
1 polymer ?
#
loop_
_entity_poly.entity_id
_entity_poly.type
_entity_poly.pdbx_seq_one_letter_code
_entity_poly.pdbx_strand_id
1 'polypeptide(L)'
;MLLDAVAQAASLVQYRDTAVSHAFVTGYQCALAARLEERGFASDVGLMKLVDRLPSPDLLVFLRIPTEVALSRIHQRTKGDGLLATADPLAAVTLRQCALQLSSERFGAVELDATAPAAVLVDHVVGLIEQQPSEGRPPG
;
A
#
# COMPACT_ATOMS: atom_id res chain seq x y z
N MET A 1 -10.88 -14.44 -12.68
CA MET A 1 -11.64 -13.18 -12.44
C MET A 1 -10.71 -12.18 -11.73
N LEU A 2 -10.92 -10.85 -11.81
CA LEU A 2 -10.02 -9.84 -11.18
C LEU A 2 -9.82 -10.10 -9.67
N LEU A 3 -10.88 -10.58 -9.00
CA LEU A 3 -10.84 -11.04 -7.61
C LEU A 3 -9.85 -12.19 -7.37
N ASP A 4 -9.69 -13.12 -8.32
CA ASP A 4 -8.70 -14.21 -8.21
C ASP A 4 -7.26 -13.67 -8.31
N ALA A 5 -7.05 -12.64 -9.13
CA ALA A 5 -5.73 -12.00 -9.27
C ALA A 5 -5.37 -11.19 -8.02
N VAL A 6 -6.35 -10.52 -7.40
CA VAL A 6 -6.19 -9.86 -6.11
C VAL A 6 -5.94 -10.92 -5.02
N ALA A 7 -6.70 -12.00 -4.98
CA ALA A 7 -6.51 -13.09 -4.01
C ALA A 7 -5.14 -13.79 -4.14
N GLN A 8 -4.59 -13.89 -5.35
CA GLN A 8 -3.23 -14.43 -5.58
C GLN A 8 -2.11 -13.46 -5.17
N ALA A 9 -2.37 -12.15 -5.22
CA ALA A 9 -1.41 -11.11 -4.81
C ALA A 9 -1.59 -10.65 -3.35
N ALA A 10 -2.69 -11.03 -2.71
CA ALA A 10 -3.07 -10.66 -1.36
C ALA A 10 -2.83 -11.82 -0.39
N SER A 11 -2.47 -11.48 0.85
CA SER A 11 -2.57 -12.42 1.95
C SER A 11 -4.01 -12.41 2.44
N LEU A 12 -4.76 -13.48 2.15
CA LEU A 12 -6.08 -13.67 2.72
C LEU A 12 -5.95 -14.16 4.16
N VAL A 13 -6.49 -13.41 5.11
CA VAL A 13 -6.48 -13.79 6.53
C VAL A 13 -7.92 -13.97 6.99
N GLN A 14 -8.25 -15.20 7.37
CA GLN A 14 -9.50 -15.52 8.03
C GLN A 14 -9.26 -15.51 9.54
N TYR A 15 -9.93 -14.62 10.25
CA TYR A 15 -9.91 -14.62 11.72
C TYR A 15 -10.80 -15.76 12.22
N ARG A 16 -10.33 -16.53 13.21
CA ARG A 16 -11.13 -17.60 13.84
C ARG A 16 -12.46 -17.03 14.33
N ASP A 17 -13.53 -17.78 14.11
CA ASP A 17 -14.88 -17.52 14.61
C ASP A 17 -15.59 -16.27 14.02
N THR A 18 -15.14 -15.78 12.86
CA THR A 18 -15.83 -14.71 12.13
C THR A 18 -16.31 -15.19 10.76
N ALA A 19 -17.51 -14.75 10.35
CA ALA A 19 -18.05 -14.99 9.01
C ALA A 19 -17.41 -14.08 7.94
N VAL A 20 -16.49 -13.20 8.33
CA VAL A 20 -15.88 -12.17 7.48
C VAL A 20 -14.43 -12.56 7.19
N SER A 21 -14.06 -12.55 5.92
CA SER A 21 -12.66 -12.73 5.50
C SER A 21 -12.06 -11.36 5.17
N HIS A 22 -10.85 -11.08 5.66
CA HIS A 22 -10.13 -9.86 5.33
C HIS A 22 -9.03 -10.17 4.30
N ALA A 23 -8.91 -9.31 3.29
CA ALA A 23 -7.85 -9.42 2.29
C ALA A 23 -6.81 -8.31 2.51
N PHE A 24 -5.58 -8.70 2.84
CA PHE A 24 -4.46 -7.77 2.99
C PHE A 24 -3.67 -7.72 1.68
N VAL A 25 -3.74 -6.58 0.99
CA VAL A 25 -3.08 -6.39 -0.31
C VAL A 25 -1.90 -5.44 -0.15
N THR A 26 -0.70 -5.89 -0.53
CA THR A 26 0.47 -4.99 -0.61
C THR A 26 0.62 -4.44 -2.02
N GLY A 27 0.91 -3.14 -2.15
CA GLY A 27 1.19 -2.55 -3.45
C GLY A 27 -0.01 -2.53 -4.42
N TYR A 28 -1.16 -2.07 -3.94
CA TYR A 28 -2.42 -1.99 -4.69
C TYR A 28 -2.53 -0.69 -5.55
N GLN A 29 -3.72 -0.10 -5.67
CA GLN A 29 -4.00 1.07 -6.54
C GLN A 29 -3.01 2.24 -6.34
N CYS A 30 -2.67 2.57 -5.10
CA CYS A 30 -1.73 3.64 -4.77
C CYS A 30 -0.32 3.36 -5.31
N ALA A 31 0.17 2.12 -5.17
CA ALA A 31 1.49 1.77 -5.70
C ALA A 31 1.50 1.67 -7.23
N LEU A 32 0.37 1.31 -7.85
CA LEU A 32 0.24 1.32 -9.30
C LEU A 32 0.27 2.76 -9.84
N ALA A 33 -0.49 3.68 -9.24
CA ALA A 33 -0.44 5.11 -9.57
C ALA A 33 0.97 5.69 -9.39
N ALA A 34 1.61 5.43 -8.25
CA ALA A 34 2.96 5.90 -7.98
C ALA A 34 3.98 5.40 -9.04
N ARG A 35 3.87 4.15 -9.48
CA ARG A 35 4.73 3.62 -10.56
C ARG A 35 4.49 4.29 -11.92
N LEU A 36 3.26 4.70 -12.20
CA LEU A 36 2.96 5.48 -13.40
C LEU A 36 3.56 6.87 -13.29
N GLU A 37 3.43 7.51 -12.13
CA GLU A 37 4.05 8.82 -11.84
C GLU A 37 5.57 8.78 -11.96
N GLU A 38 6.24 7.80 -11.33
CA GLU A 38 7.69 7.57 -11.43
C GLU A 38 8.17 7.44 -12.88
N ARG A 39 7.31 6.95 -13.78
CA ARG A 39 7.62 6.73 -15.20
C ARG A 39 7.15 7.88 -16.10
N GLY A 40 6.63 8.96 -15.53
CA GLY A 40 6.16 10.13 -16.28
C GLY A 40 4.80 9.96 -16.95
N PHE A 41 4.02 8.95 -16.54
CA PHE A 41 2.66 8.69 -17.05
C PHE A 41 1.55 9.27 -16.16
N ALA A 42 1.88 10.16 -15.23
CA ALA A 42 0.91 10.79 -14.33
C ALA A 42 -0.24 11.51 -15.08
N SER A 43 0.07 12.10 -16.23
CA SER A 43 -0.89 12.82 -17.09
C SER A 43 -1.61 11.93 -18.10
N ASP A 44 -1.27 10.64 -18.19
CA ASP A 44 -1.95 9.70 -19.08
C ASP A 44 -3.32 9.33 -18.49
N VAL A 45 -4.34 10.03 -18.98
CA VAL A 45 -5.75 9.84 -18.56
C VAL A 45 -6.22 8.40 -18.82
N GLY A 46 -5.72 7.73 -19.85
CA GLY A 46 -6.09 6.36 -20.19
C GLY A 46 -5.59 5.38 -19.12
N LEU A 47 -4.32 5.48 -18.77
CA LEU A 47 -3.69 4.64 -17.75
C LEU A 47 -4.25 4.93 -16.35
N MET A 48 -4.45 6.19 -15.99
CA MET A 48 -5.02 6.54 -14.69
C MET A 48 -6.48 6.04 -14.55
N LYS A 49 -7.27 6.08 -15.62
CA LYS A 49 -8.61 5.46 -15.63
C LYS A 49 -8.58 3.95 -15.39
N LEU A 50 -7.52 3.24 -15.76
CA LEU A 50 -7.39 1.83 -15.43
C LEU A 50 -7.11 1.62 -13.94
N VAL A 51 -6.34 2.50 -13.31
CA VAL A 51 -6.13 2.49 -11.86
C VAL A 51 -7.44 2.76 -11.12
N ASP A 52 -8.19 3.77 -11.55
CA ASP A 52 -9.47 4.15 -10.93
C ASP A 52 -10.59 3.09 -11.12
N ARG A 53 -10.38 2.08 -11.98
CA ARG A 53 -11.30 0.94 -12.16
C ARG A 53 -11.05 -0.20 -11.19
N LEU A 54 -9.97 -0.16 -10.41
CA LEU A 54 -9.72 -1.15 -9.38
C LEU A 54 -10.76 -1.00 -8.25
N PRO A 55 -11.22 -2.12 -7.64
CA PRO A 55 -12.09 -2.04 -6.47
C PRO A 55 -11.46 -1.18 -5.37
N SER A 56 -12.20 -0.20 -4.85
CA SER A 56 -11.73 0.62 -3.73
C SER A 56 -11.52 -0.26 -2.49
N PRO A 57 -10.39 -0.13 -1.79
CA PRO A 57 -10.20 -0.81 -0.52
C PRO A 57 -11.04 -0.13 0.57
N ASP A 58 -11.55 -0.90 1.53
CA ASP A 58 -12.26 -0.36 2.70
C ASP A 58 -11.31 0.44 3.60
N LEU A 59 -10.03 0.05 3.62
CA LEU A 59 -8.96 0.74 4.33
C LEU A 59 -7.69 0.76 3.47
N LEU A 60 -7.15 1.96 3.26
CA LEU A 60 -5.85 2.16 2.64
C LEU A 60 -4.87 2.70 3.68
N VAL A 61 -3.76 2.00 3.89
CA VAL A 61 -2.71 2.41 4.84
C VAL A 61 -1.45 2.78 4.07
N PHE A 62 -0.93 3.98 4.34
CA PHE A 62 0.35 4.43 3.84
C PHE A 62 1.38 4.49 4.97
N LEU A 63 2.47 3.75 4.81
CA LEU A 63 3.56 3.71 5.78
C LEU A 63 4.60 4.77 5.42
N ARG A 64 4.55 5.93 6.08
CA ARG A 64 5.53 7.00 5.89
C ARG A 64 6.81 6.67 6.64
N ILE A 65 7.94 6.75 5.95
CA ILE A 65 9.26 6.50 6.53
C ILE A 65 10.28 7.47 5.93
N PRO A 66 11.21 8.03 6.72
CA PRO A 66 12.27 8.86 6.17
C PRO A 66 13.08 8.11 5.11
N THR A 67 13.45 8.78 4.03
CA THR A 67 14.14 8.21 2.87
C THR A 67 15.41 7.49 3.27
N GLU A 68 16.20 8.09 4.16
CA GLU A 68 17.48 7.56 4.63
C GLU A 68 17.28 6.28 5.42
N VAL A 69 16.22 6.22 6.24
CA VAL A 69 15.85 5.02 7.00
C VAL A 69 15.37 3.92 6.06
N ALA A 70 14.55 4.26 5.05
CA ALA A 70 14.10 3.30 4.03
C ALA A 70 15.29 2.71 3.26
N LEU A 71 16.19 3.57 2.79
CA LEU A 71 17.38 3.17 2.07
C LEU A 71 18.30 2.29 2.93
N SER A 72 18.51 2.65 4.20
CA SER A 72 19.27 1.84 5.16
C SER A 72 18.66 0.45 5.33
N ARG A 73 17.33 0.36 5.50
CA ARG A 73 16.61 -0.93 5.58
C ARG A 73 16.74 -1.74 4.29
N ILE A 74 16.72 -1.09 3.12
CA ILE A 74 16.91 -1.77 1.83
C ILE A 74 18.31 -2.37 1.73
N HIS A 75 19.36 -1.64 2.15
CA HIS A 75 20.74 -2.15 2.16
C HIS A 75 20.93 -3.38 3.08
N GLN A 76 20.14 -3.47 4.15
CA GLN A 76 20.19 -4.59 5.10
C GLN A 76 19.45 -5.84 4.59
N ARG A 77 18.69 -5.76 3.49
CA ARG A 77 17.95 -6.91 2.95
C ARG A 77 18.90 -7.89 2.27
N THR A 78 18.70 -9.18 2.56
CA THR A 78 19.47 -10.29 1.97
C THR A 78 19.13 -10.51 0.48
N LYS A 79 17.91 -10.16 0.06
CA LYS A 79 17.54 -10.09 -1.36
C LYS A 79 17.93 -8.72 -1.88
N GLY A 80 18.85 -8.69 -2.84
CA GLY A 80 19.21 -7.46 -3.55
C GLY A 80 17.96 -6.77 -4.08
N ASP A 81 17.90 -5.45 -3.87
CA ASP A 81 16.83 -4.60 -4.38
C ASP A 81 17.35 -3.89 -5.63
N GLY A 82 16.58 -3.89 -6.71
CA GLY A 82 16.97 -3.25 -7.97
C GLY A 82 17.25 -1.75 -7.82
N LEU A 83 16.71 -1.11 -6.79
CA LEU A 83 17.00 0.28 -6.45
C LEU A 83 18.48 0.51 -6.08
N LEU A 84 19.14 -0.47 -5.47
CA LEU A 84 20.55 -0.39 -5.09
C LEU A 84 21.49 -0.45 -6.30
N ALA A 85 21.00 -0.93 -7.45
CA ALA A 85 21.78 -1.00 -8.69
C ALA A 85 21.73 0.30 -9.51
N THR A 86 20.97 1.30 -9.07
CA THR A 86 20.90 2.61 -9.73
C THR A 86 22.14 3.45 -9.44
N ALA A 87 22.45 4.42 -10.31
CA ALA A 87 23.60 5.31 -10.11
C ALA A 87 23.47 6.18 -8.85
N ASP A 88 22.24 6.51 -8.46
CA ASP A 88 21.92 7.23 -7.22
C ASP A 88 20.69 6.59 -6.54
N PRO A 89 20.92 5.59 -5.66
CA PRO A 89 19.85 4.90 -4.94
C PRO A 89 19.03 5.81 -4.03
N LEU A 90 19.63 6.88 -3.50
CA LEU A 90 18.92 7.82 -2.62
C LEU A 90 17.93 8.66 -3.42
N ALA A 91 18.34 9.17 -4.58
CA ALA A 91 17.44 9.88 -5.48
C ALA A 91 16.31 8.95 -5.98
N ALA A 92 16.63 7.70 -6.31
CA ALA A 92 15.64 6.72 -6.73
C ALA A 92 14.59 6.40 -5.64
N VAL A 93 15.01 6.23 -4.39
CA VAL A 93 14.09 6.02 -3.26
C VAL A 93 13.27 7.28 -2.98
N THR A 94 13.89 8.47 -3.02
CA THR A 94 13.18 9.75 -2.84
C THR A 94 12.06 9.91 -3.86
N LEU A 95 12.36 9.73 -5.15
CA LEU A 95 11.37 9.85 -6.24
C LEU A 95 10.17 8.93 -6.00
N ARG A 96 10.45 7.68 -5.65
CA ARG A 96 9.44 6.66 -5.36
C ARG A 96 8.58 7.01 -4.16
N GLN A 97 9.17 7.54 -3.09
CA GLN A 97 8.41 7.97 -1.92
C GLN A 97 7.55 9.19 -2.21
N CYS A 98 8.04 10.16 -2.99
CA CYS A 98 7.24 11.30 -3.43
C CYS A 98 6.03 10.85 -4.25
N ALA A 99 6.21 9.94 -5.21
CA ALA A 99 5.11 9.39 -6.00
C ALA A 99 4.08 8.62 -5.14
N LEU A 100 4.57 7.82 -4.19
CA LEU A 100 3.70 7.12 -3.24
C LEU A 100 2.93 8.08 -2.33
N GLN A 101 3.53 9.18 -1.89
CA GLN A 101 2.88 10.21 -1.09
C GLN A 101 1.76 10.90 -1.87
N LEU A 102 2.03 11.34 -3.11
CA LEU A 102 1.01 11.96 -3.95
C LEU A 102 -0.16 11.00 -4.23
N SER A 103 0.17 9.75 -4.52
CA SER A 103 -0.83 8.71 -4.72
C SER A 103 -1.62 8.40 -3.44
N SER A 104 -0.97 8.41 -2.26
CA SER A 104 -1.65 8.12 -0.99
C SER A 104 -2.65 9.23 -0.63
N GLU A 105 -2.30 10.49 -0.88
CA GLU A 105 -3.19 11.64 -0.73
C GLU A 105 -4.37 11.57 -1.69
N ARG A 106 -4.12 11.22 -2.97
CA ARG A 106 -5.17 11.04 -3.98
C ARG A 106 -6.24 10.02 -3.57
N PHE A 107 -5.81 8.91 -2.97
CA PHE A 107 -6.71 7.81 -2.59
C PHE A 107 -7.15 7.85 -1.11
N GLY A 108 -6.85 8.94 -0.38
CA GLY A 108 -7.30 9.12 1.00
C GLY A 108 -6.72 8.09 1.98
N ALA A 109 -5.45 7.74 1.83
CA ALA A 109 -4.80 6.77 2.72
C ALA A 109 -4.67 7.31 4.16
N VAL A 110 -4.82 6.43 5.14
CA VAL A 110 -4.41 6.69 6.51
C VAL A 110 -2.89 6.55 6.61
N GLU A 111 -2.23 7.62 7.00
CA GLU A 111 -0.78 7.65 7.15
C GLU A 111 -0.36 7.13 8.53
N LEU A 112 0.61 6.21 8.56
CA LEU A 112 1.25 5.72 9.78
C LEU A 112 2.78 5.89 9.70
N ASP A 113 3.40 6.21 10.83
CA ASP A 113 4.86 6.35 10.94
C ASP A 113 5.56 4.98 10.98
N ALA A 114 6.19 4.59 9.88
CA ALA A 114 6.89 3.32 9.74
C ALA A 114 8.26 3.25 10.44
N THR A 115 8.66 4.30 11.18
CA THR A 115 9.77 4.20 12.14
C THR A 115 9.37 3.48 13.43
N ALA A 116 8.07 3.40 13.73
CA ALA A 116 7.54 2.66 14.87
C ALA A 116 7.83 1.14 14.77
N PRO A 117 7.89 0.42 15.92
CA PRO A 117 8.01 -1.03 15.94
C PRO A 117 6.84 -1.70 15.21
N ALA A 118 7.12 -2.83 14.53
CA ALA A 118 6.11 -3.53 13.73
C ALA A 118 4.86 -3.94 14.53
N ALA A 119 5.01 -4.35 15.79
CA ALA A 119 3.88 -4.70 16.65
C ALA A 119 2.92 -3.50 16.85
N VAL A 120 3.45 -2.31 17.08
CA VAL A 120 2.65 -1.07 17.24
C VAL A 120 1.90 -0.74 15.95
N LEU A 121 2.56 -0.89 14.79
CA LEU A 121 1.92 -0.69 13.49
C LEU A 121 0.78 -1.69 13.26
N VAL A 122 0.98 -2.95 13.63
CA VAL A 122 -0.07 -3.99 13.51
C VAL A 122 -1.25 -3.63 14.40
N ASP A 123 -1.04 -3.25 15.66
CA ASP A 123 -2.11 -2.87 16.59
C ASP A 123 -2.89 -1.66 16.07
N HIS A 124 -2.21 -0.66 15.50
CA HIS A 124 -2.88 0.48 14.87
C HIS A 124 -3.74 0.07 13.67
N VAL A 125 -3.21 -0.79 12.79
CA VAL A 125 -3.97 -1.27 11.62
C VAL A 125 -5.19 -2.09 12.06
N VAL A 126 -5.06 -2.95 13.06
CA VAL A 126 -6.19 -3.71 13.62
C VAL A 126 -7.24 -2.77 14.21
N GLY A 127 -6.83 -1.78 15.00
CA GLY A 127 -7.76 -0.78 15.54
C GLY A 127 -8.50 0.00 14.45
N LEU A 128 -7.84 0.33 13.33
CA LEU A 128 -8.48 0.99 12.19
C LEU A 128 -9.52 0.08 11.49
N ILE A 129 -9.24 -1.22 11.41
CA ILE A 129 -10.18 -2.21 10.85
C ILE A 129 -11.41 -2.35 11.75
N GLU A 130 -11.22 -2.43 13.07
CA GLU A 130 -12.31 -2.56 14.05
C GLU A 130 -13.23 -1.33 14.11
N GLN A 131 -12.71 -0.15 13.75
CA GLN A 131 -13.46 1.11 13.69
C GLN A 131 -14.27 1.28 12.40
N GLN A 132 -14.05 0.46 11.38
CA GLN A 132 -14.84 0.55 10.15
C GLN A 132 -16.30 0.20 10.46
N PRO A 133 -17.27 1.06 10.07
CA PRO A 133 -18.67 0.74 10.26
C PRO A 133 -18.98 -0.56 9.51
N SER A 134 -19.66 -1.49 10.17
CA SER A 134 -20.14 -2.73 9.56
C SER A 134 -21.29 -2.42 8.57
N GLU A 135 -21.01 -1.74 7.47
CA GLU A 135 -22.02 -1.48 6.45
C GLU A 135 -22.40 -2.80 5.78
N GLY A 136 -23.64 -3.23 6.00
CA GLY A 136 -24.22 -4.40 5.36
C GLY A 136 -24.56 -5.59 6.26
N ARG A 137 -24.63 -5.45 7.59
CA ARG A 137 -25.26 -6.51 8.41
C ARG A 137 -26.78 -6.49 8.16
N PRO A 138 -27.39 -7.46 7.47
CA PRO A 138 -28.84 -7.60 7.57
C PRO A 138 -29.18 -7.83 9.05
N PRO A 139 -30.28 -7.24 9.57
CA PRO A 139 -30.71 -7.51 10.93
C PRO A 139 -30.97 -9.01 11.06
N GLY A 140 -30.20 -9.66 11.94
CA GLY A 140 -30.45 -11.02 12.41
C GLY A 140 -31.34 -11.01 13.64
#